data_AF-A0A4R0DQ41-F1
#
_entry.id   AF-A0A4R0DQ41-F1
#
_cell.length_a   1.000
_cell.length_b   1.000
_cell.length_c   1.000
_cell.angle_alpha   90.00
_cell.angle_beta   90.00
_cell.angle_gamma   90.00
#
_symmetry.space_group_name_H-M   'P 1'
#
loop_
_entity.id
_entity.type
_entity.pdbx_description
1 polymer ?
#
loop_
_entity_poly.entity_id
_entity_poly.type
_entity_poly.pdbx_seq_one_letter_code
_entity_poly.pdbx_strand_id
1 'polypeptide(L)'
;MKHSTLTHQAQRGATLIVVLFMLLLITIVGIIGIRVAITSLNIATNSQVGQLLLQTGDTPTNQFLNVANYNDLTVLSGAIGKAIEENKVAPGKEIIFCYRPTSNLKLGSALDTTVLVPPAKNDPANSKATIDSTQTNRSGFCDLEADYGSARQAVVTQVAVRIPTDAISDANPGSTLARDTDVSLQSNTSKGKVEARVRVTSTAIMPAYSTENLSTVQSECIGSSSTVGYINDNIDDAVSGKRTVADCLRSYGIPVNTQVQEIDLRKRDIQITAP
;
A
#
# COMPACT_ATOMS: atom_id res chain seq x y z
N MET A 1 73.62 -11.30 59.25
CA MET A 1 72.49 -11.68 58.38
C MET A 1 71.22 -11.07 58.97
N LYS A 2 70.58 -10.13 58.26
CA LYS A 2 69.41 -9.40 58.73
C LYS A 2 68.31 -9.61 57.69
N HIS A 3 67.37 -10.50 57.99
CA HIS A 3 66.20 -10.72 57.14
C HIS A 3 65.11 -9.73 57.54
N SER A 4 64.89 -8.73 56.69
CA SER A 4 63.69 -7.88 56.75
C SER A 4 62.54 -8.60 56.06
N THR A 5 61.56 -9.04 56.84
CA THR A 5 60.27 -9.52 56.36
C THR A 5 59.42 -8.33 55.90
N LEU A 6 59.18 -8.25 54.59
CA LEU A 6 58.28 -7.28 53.97
C LEU A 6 56.81 -7.61 54.28
N THR A 7 56.06 -6.56 54.57
CA THR A 7 54.66 -6.50 55.01
C THR A 7 53.68 -6.92 53.89
N HIS A 8 52.96 -8.03 54.10
CA HIS A 8 52.06 -8.64 53.12
C HIS A 8 50.59 -8.15 53.18
N GLN A 9 50.26 -7.16 54.02
CA GLN A 9 48.87 -6.78 54.30
C GLN A 9 48.27 -5.68 53.38
N ALA A 10 49.09 -4.88 52.68
CA ALA A 10 48.60 -3.84 51.77
C ALA A 10 48.02 -4.38 50.44
N GLN A 11 48.36 -5.61 50.05
CA GLN A 11 47.94 -6.20 48.76
C GLN A 11 46.51 -6.77 48.74
N ARG A 12 45.92 -7.09 49.90
CA ARG A 12 44.57 -7.70 49.95
C ARG A 12 43.42 -6.72 49.71
N GLY A 13 43.61 -5.43 50.00
CA GLY A 13 42.60 -4.39 49.71
C GLY A 13 42.59 -3.96 48.24
N ALA A 14 43.77 -3.88 47.61
CA ALA A 14 43.91 -3.46 46.21
C ALA A 14 43.30 -4.46 45.22
N THR A 15 43.40 -5.76 45.50
CA THR A 15 42.85 -6.82 44.63
C THR A 15 41.33 -6.81 44.59
N LEU A 16 40.65 -6.55 45.71
CA LEU A 16 39.19 -6.49 45.76
C LEU A 16 38.64 -5.28 44.97
N ILE A 17 39.29 -4.12 45.07
CA ILE A 17 38.92 -2.91 44.31
C ILE A 17 39.11 -3.13 42.80
N VAL A 18 40.23 -3.75 42.40
CA VAL A 18 40.52 -4.03 40.98
C VAL A 18 39.50 -5.01 40.40
N VAL A 19 39.15 -6.07 41.14
CA VAL A 19 38.13 -7.04 40.68
C VAL A 19 36.75 -6.39 40.57
N LEU A 20 36.36 -5.55 41.54
CA LEU A 20 35.09 -4.81 41.50
C LEU A 20 35.03 -3.91 40.25
N PHE A 21 36.09 -3.18 39.95
CA PHE A 21 36.18 -2.34 38.75
C PHE A 21 36.12 -3.16 37.47
N MET A 22 36.79 -4.32 37.43
CA MET A 22 36.78 -5.17 36.25
C MET A 22 35.38 -5.74 35.99
N LEU A 23 34.68 -6.19 37.04
CA LEU A 23 33.28 -6.63 36.96
C LEU A 23 32.36 -5.50 36.48
N LEU A 24 32.54 -4.29 37.00
CA LEU A 24 31.77 -3.12 36.58
C LEU A 24 31.94 -2.83 35.08
N LEU A 25 33.18 -2.85 34.56
CA LEU A 25 33.43 -2.65 33.13
C LEU A 25 32.80 -3.73 32.26
N ILE A 26 32.90 -5.01 32.67
CA ILE A 26 32.27 -6.12 31.95
C ILE A 26 30.74 -5.95 31.90
N THR A 27 30.11 -5.54 33.01
CA THR A 27 28.65 -5.33 33.03
C THR A 27 28.20 -4.19 32.12
N ILE A 28 28.96 -3.09 32.04
CA ILE A 28 28.63 -1.95 31.14
C ILE A 28 28.71 -2.38 29.67
N VAL A 29 29.79 -3.06 29.28
CA VAL A 29 29.94 -3.58 27.92
C VAL A 29 28.85 -4.60 27.60
N GLY A 30 28.48 -5.46 28.56
CA GLY A 30 27.38 -6.41 28.42
C GLY A 30 26.03 -5.73 28.16
N ILE A 31 25.69 -4.70 28.93
CA ILE A 31 24.42 -3.97 28.76
C ILE A 31 24.36 -3.25 27.39
N ILE A 32 25.46 -2.63 26.97
CA ILE A 32 25.55 -1.97 25.66
C ILE A 32 25.37 -3.00 24.53
N GLY A 33 26.06 -4.15 24.64
CA GLY A 33 25.93 -5.24 23.66
C GLY A 33 24.49 -5.76 23.52
N ILE A 34 23.79 -5.97 24.65
CA ILE A 34 22.39 -6.40 24.66
C ILE A 34 21.49 -5.35 23.99
N ARG A 35 21.66 -4.07 24.31
CA ARG A 35 20.87 -2.99 23.69
C ARG A 35 21.08 -2.90 22.19
N VAL A 36 22.33 -3.02 21.73
CA VAL A 36 22.67 -3.02 20.30
C VAL A 36 22.07 -4.25 19.60
N ALA A 37 22.11 -5.42 20.22
CA ALA A 37 21.52 -6.64 19.68
C ALA A 37 19.99 -6.53 19.51
N ILE A 38 19.27 -6.02 20.53
CA ILE A 38 17.82 -5.81 20.46
C ILE A 38 17.48 -4.77 19.39
N THR A 39 18.26 -3.67 19.32
CA THR A 39 18.05 -2.62 18.32
C THR A 39 18.27 -3.15 16.90
N SER A 40 19.34 -3.92 16.70
CA SER A 40 19.64 -4.56 15.42
C SER A 40 18.54 -5.54 15.00
N LEU A 41 18.03 -6.36 15.94
CA LEU A 41 16.93 -7.29 15.67
C LEU A 41 15.64 -6.56 15.31
N ASN A 42 15.31 -5.46 16.01
CA ASN A 42 14.13 -4.65 15.70
C ASN A 42 14.24 -3.98 14.32
N ILE A 43 15.42 -3.46 13.97
CA ILE A 43 15.69 -2.88 12.64
C ILE A 43 15.57 -3.96 11.56
N ALA A 44 16.17 -5.14 11.78
CA ALA A 44 16.12 -6.25 10.84
C ALA A 44 14.69 -6.77 10.65
N THR A 45 13.91 -6.88 11.72
CA THR A 45 12.50 -7.30 11.68
C THR A 45 11.64 -6.27 10.94
N ASN A 46 11.82 -4.98 11.25
CA ASN A 46 11.11 -3.92 10.54
C ASN A 46 11.47 -3.89 9.04
N SER A 47 12.75 -4.08 8.71
CA SER A 47 13.22 -4.16 7.33
C SER A 47 12.65 -5.39 6.59
N GLN A 48 12.59 -6.56 7.24
CA GLN A 48 11.97 -7.76 6.68
C GLN A 48 10.47 -7.57 6.44
N VAL A 49 9.77 -6.96 7.40
CA VAL A 49 8.34 -6.58 7.25
C VAL A 49 8.18 -5.62 6.07
N GLY A 50 9.03 -4.60 5.96
CA GLY A 50 9.02 -3.64 4.86
C GLY A 50 9.24 -4.31 3.50
N GLN A 51 10.24 -5.19 3.37
CA GLN A 51 10.51 -5.92 2.13
C GLN A 51 9.36 -6.84 1.72
N LEU A 52 8.78 -7.56 2.68
CA LEU A 52 7.62 -8.40 2.42
C LEU A 52 6.42 -7.57 1.95
N LEU A 53 6.12 -6.47 2.64
CA LEU A 53 5.04 -5.56 2.27
C LEU A 53 5.25 -4.93 0.89
N LEU A 54 6.48 -4.54 0.54
CA LEU A 54 6.84 -4.07 -0.80
C LEU A 54 6.55 -5.14 -1.85
N GLN A 55 7.08 -6.35 -1.67
CA GLN A 55 6.89 -7.45 -2.63
C GLN A 55 5.41 -7.82 -2.81
N THR A 56 4.65 -7.89 -1.72
CA THR A 56 3.21 -8.22 -1.76
C THR A 56 2.35 -7.09 -2.30
N GLY A 57 2.74 -5.84 -2.09
CA GLY A 57 2.07 -4.66 -2.65
C GLY A 57 2.20 -4.60 -4.16
N ASP A 58 3.37 -4.97 -4.71
CA ASP A 58 3.67 -4.87 -6.14
C ASP A 58 3.03 -5.99 -6.97
N THR A 59 2.67 -7.10 -6.31
CA THR A 59 2.12 -8.29 -6.95
C THR A 59 0.82 -8.02 -7.74
N PRO A 60 -0.24 -7.41 -7.16
CA PRO A 60 -1.44 -7.07 -7.92
C PRO A 60 -1.15 -6.12 -9.09
N THR A 61 -0.24 -5.17 -8.89
CA THR A 61 0.12 -4.19 -9.92
C THR A 61 0.83 -4.84 -11.10
N ASN A 62 1.75 -5.77 -10.83
CA ASN A 62 2.41 -6.59 -11.85
C ASN A 62 1.39 -7.40 -12.67
N GLN A 63 0.36 -7.95 -12.02
CA GLN A 63 -0.70 -8.68 -12.70
C GLN A 63 -1.47 -7.79 -13.70
N PHE A 64 -1.73 -6.52 -13.34
CA PHE A 64 -2.40 -5.57 -14.24
C PHE A 64 -1.51 -5.15 -15.42
N LEU A 65 -0.20 -5.04 -15.22
CA LEU A 65 0.71 -4.51 -16.24
C LEU A 65 1.26 -5.55 -17.21
N ASN A 66 1.65 -6.71 -16.69
CA ASN A 66 2.42 -7.69 -17.44
C ASN A 66 1.61 -8.93 -17.84
N VAL A 67 0.49 -9.19 -17.15
CA VAL A 67 -0.29 -10.43 -17.36
C VAL A 67 -1.65 -10.17 -18.00
N ALA A 68 -2.27 -9.03 -17.73
CA ALA A 68 -3.59 -8.72 -18.25
C ALA A 68 -3.52 -8.04 -19.63
N ASN A 69 -4.37 -8.50 -20.56
CA ASN A 69 -4.52 -7.85 -21.86
C ASN A 69 -5.39 -6.59 -21.75
N TYR A 70 -5.16 -5.61 -22.62
CA TYR A 70 -5.98 -4.39 -22.70
C TYR A 70 -7.50 -4.68 -22.72
N ASN A 71 -7.93 -5.68 -23.51
CA ASN A 71 -9.34 -6.06 -23.61
C ASN A 71 -9.87 -6.62 -22.28
N ASP A 72 -9.07 -7.40 -21.56
CA ASP A 72 -9.44 -7.98 -20.26
C ASP A 72 -9.45 -6.95 -19.13
N LEU A 73 -8.68 -5.87 -19.26
CA LEU A 73 -8.65 -4.76 -18.29
C LEU A 73 -9.82 -3.80 -18.47
N THR A 74 -10.25 -3.58 -19.72
CA THR A 74 -11.28 -2.60 -20.08
C THR A 74 -12.69 -3.17 -20.12
N VAL A 75 -12.87 -4.49 -19.95
CA VAL A 75 -14.20 -5.07 -19.79
C VAL A 75 -14.91 -4.49 -18.56
N LEU A 76 -16.20 -4.20 -18.69
CA LEU A 76 -17.04 -3.72 -17.58
C LEU A 76 -17.06 -4.69 -16.39
N SER A 77 -16.83 -5.98 -16.66
CA SER A 77 -16.70 -7.03 -15.64
C SER A 77 -15.39 -6.98 -14.84
N GLY A 78 -14.48 -6.07 -15.15
CA GLY A 78 -13.24 -5.83 -14.41
C GLY A 78 -13.28 -4.49 -13.68
N ALA A 79 -12.51 -4.36 -12.60
CA ALA A 79 -12.46 -3.18 -11.74
C ALA A 79 -12.06 -1.91 -12.51
N ILE A 80 -11.15 -2.04 -13.49
CA ILE A 80 -10.68 -0.93 -14.31
C ILE A 80 -11.76 -0.48 -15.32
N GLY A 81 -12.36 -1.40 -16.06
CA GLY A 81 -13.48 -1.08 -16.95
C GLY A 81 -14.67 -0.46 -16.19
N LYS A 82 -14.99 -0.97 -15.00
CA LYS A 82 -15.99 -0.37 -14.11
C LYS A 82 -15.60 1.06 -13.68
N ALA A 83 -14.35 1.28 -13.27
CA ALA A 83 -13.86 2.61 -12.89
C ALA A 83 -13.98 3.63 -14.03
N ILE A 84 -13.67 3.23 -15.27
CA ILE A 84 -13.80 4.09 -16.45
C ILE A 84 -15.26 4.48 -16.70
N GLU A 85 -16.19 3.52 -16.60
CA GLU A 85 -17.61 3.79 -16.84
C GLU A 85 -18.22 4.65 -15.73
N GLU A 86 -17.94 4.34 -14.47
CA GLU A 86 -18.38 5.14 -13.33
C GLU A 86 -17.87 6.58 -13.42
N ASN A 87 -16.63 6.78 -13.88
CA ASN A 87 -16.05 8.11 -14.05
C ASN A 87 -16.75 8.95 -15.14
N LYS A 88 -17.40 8.34 -16.14
CA LYS A 88 -18.21 9.09 -17.13
C LYS A 88 -19.49 9.65 -16.53
N VAL A 89 -20.05 8.96 -15.54
CA VAL A 89 -21.29 9.36 -14.87
C VAL A 89 -21.00 10.33 -13.74
N ALA A 90 -20.04 9.97 -12.88
CA ALA A 90 -19.66 10.73 -11.69
C ALA A 90 -18.15 10.58 -11.44
N PRO A 91 -17.35 11.60 -11.80
CA PRO A 91 -15.91 11.52 -11.73
C PRO A 91 -15.39 11.46 -10.29
N GLY A 92 -14.24 10.82 -10.11
CA GLY A 92 -13.53 10.75 -8.82
C GLY A 92 -13.95 9.61 -7.89
N LYS A 93 -14.90 8.76 -8.26
CA LYS A 93 -15.23 7.54 -7.51
C LYS A 93 -14.05 6.57 -7.46
N GLU A 94 -13.93 5.84 -6.36
CA GLU A 94 -12.88 4.86 -6.10
C GLU A 94 -13.47 3.45 -6.11
N ILE A 95 -12.91 2.54 -6.91
CA ILE A 95 -13.32 1.14 -6.98
C ILE A 95 -12.33 0.31 -6.17
N ILE A 96 -12.79 -0.29 -5.08
CA ILE A 96 -11.95 -1.11 -4.21
C ILE A 96 -12.25 -2.60 -4.39
N PHE A 97 -11.22 -3.44 -4.27
CA PHE A 97 -11.36 -4.89 -4.19
C PHE A 97 -10.21 -5.50 -3.39
N CYS A 98 -10.48 -6.66 -2.78
CA CYS A 98 -9.45 -7.38 -2.04
C CYS A 98 -8.63 -8.31 -2.93
N TYR A 99 -7.30 -8.30 -2.77
CA TYR A 99 -6.41 -9.20 -3.49
C TYR A 99 -6.41 -10.60 -2.84
N ARG A 100 -7.15 -11.54 -3.44
CA ARG A 100 -7.26 -12.94 -2.99
C ARG A 100 -6.66 -13.92 -4.01
N PRO A 101 -5.33 -14.10 -4.06
CA PRO A 101 -4.68 -14.98 -5.05
C PRO A 101 -4.99 -16.47 -4.85
N THR A 102 -5.45 -16.86 -3.66
CA THR A 102 -5.89 -18.22 -3.34
C THR A 102 -7.32 -18.51 -3.81
N SER A 103 -8.07 -17.49 -4.23
CA SER A 103 -9.42 -17.65 -4.75
C SER A 103 -9.40 -17.97 -6.24
N ASN A 104 -10.36 -18.77 -6.71
CA ASN A 104 -10.53 -19.08 -8.14
C ASN A 104 -11.19 -17.92 -8.93
N LEU A 105 -11.38 -16.76 -8.30
CA LEU A 105 -12.04 -15.61 -8.90
C LEU A 105 -11.04 -14.80 -9.71
N LYS A 106 -11.48 -14.25 -10.84
CA LYS A 106 -10.66 -13.34 -11.63
C LYS A 106 -10.32 -12.10 -10.79
N LEU A 107 -9.05 -11.71 -10.80
CA LEU A 107 -8.57 -10.53 -10.09
C LEU A 107 -9.39 -9.29 -10.46
N GLY A 108 -9.90 -8.60 -9.45
CA GLY A 108 -10.67 -7.36 -9.66
C GLY A 108 -11.96 -7.58 -10.45
N SER A 109 -12.60 -8.74 -10.32
CA SER A 109 -13.96 -8.97 -10.86
C SER A 109 -14.90 -7.88 -10.36
N ALA A 110 -15.72 -7.30 -11.24
CA ALA A 110 -16.74 -6.31 -10.87
C ALA A 110 -17.77 -6.86 -9.86
N LEU A 111 -17.89 -8.20 -9.78
CA LEU A 111 -18.71 -8.92 -8.80
C LEU A 111 -18.06 -8.99 -7.41
N ASP A 112 -16.79 -8.60 -7.26
CA ASP A 112 -16.07 -8.56 -5.98
C ASP A 112 -15.47 -7.19 -5.71
N THR A 113 -16.16 -6.14 -6.16
CA THR A 113 -15.74 -4.74 -5.99
C THR A 113 -16.79 -3.94 -5.23
N THR A 114 -16.33 -2.96 -4.46
CA THR A 114 -17.17 -1.93 -3.84
C THR A 114 -16.82 -0.58 -4.46
N VAL A 115 -17.83 0.26 -4.69
CA VAL A 115 -17.64 1.64 -5.17
C VAL A 115 -17.73 2.59 -4.00
N LEU A 116 -16.64 3.32 -3.75
CA LEU A 116 -16.54 4.37 -2.77
C LEU A 116 -16.69 5.74 -3.44
N VAL A 117 -17.46 6.60 -2.79
CA VAL A 117 -17.56 8.02 -3.11
C VAL A 117 -16.67 8.77 -2.11
N PRO A 118 -15.60 9.45 -2.56
CA PRO A 118 -14.71 10.17 -1.67
C PRO A 118 -15.41 11.37 -1.00
N PRO A 119 -14.94 11.79 0.19
CA PRO A 119 -15.42 13.01 0.83
C PRO A 119 -15.05 14.25 0.00
N ALA A 120 -15.83 15.32 0.12
CA ALA A 120 -15.55 16.55 -0.62
C ALA A 120 -14.31 17.27 -0.06
N LYS A 121 -13.57 17.99 -0.90
CA LYS A 121 -12.34 18.72 -0.52
C LYS A 121 -12.48 19.52 0.77
N ASN A 122 -13.59 20.26 0.90
CA ASN A 122 -13.85 21.17 2.01
C ASN A 122 -14.34 20.48 3.29
N ASP A 123 -14.64 19.18 3.26
CA ASP A 123 -15.01 18.43 4.47
C ASP A 123 -13.83 18.36 5.46
N PRO A 124 -14.06 18.03 6.74
CA PRO A 124 -12.98 17.76 7.67
C PRO A 124 -11.99 16.71 7.14
N ALA A 125 -10.70 16.82 7.49
CA ALA A 125 -9.65 15.91 7.04
C ALA A 125 -9.91 14.44 7.43
N ASN A 126 -10.59 14.22 8.57
CA ASN A 126 -10.93 12.89 9.09
C ASN A 126 -12.30 12.39 8.62
N SER A 127 -12.85 12.94 7.53
CA SER A 127 -14.11 12.46 6.97
C SER A 127 -13.90 11.15 6.23
N LYS A 128 -14.77 10.17 6.48
CA LYS A 128 -14.76 8.86 5.83
C LYS A 128 -15.38 8.95 4.43
N ALA A 129 -15.05 7.98 3.58
CA ALA A 129 -15.75 7.81 2.31
C ALA A 129 -17.20 7.37 2.56
N THR A 130 -18.02 7.35 1.51
CA THR A 130 -19.35 6.73 1.54
C THR A 130 -19.45 5.66 0.48
N ILE A 131 -20.32 4.67 0.68
CA ILE A 131 -20.59 3.66 -0.34
C ILE A 131 -21.62 4.25 -1.30
N ASP A 132 -21.40 4.08 -2.61
CA ASP A 132 -22.39 4.48 -3.61
C ASP A 132 -23.69 3.71 -3.40
N SER A 133 -24.77 4.44 -3.09
CA SER A 133 -26.09 3.87 -2.79
C SER A 133 -26.75 3.19 -3.99
N THR A 134 -26.26 3.44 -5.21
CA THR A 134 -26.71 2.76 -6.43
C THR A 134 -26.13 1.35 -6.58
N GLN A 135 -25.10 1.01 -5.79
CA GLN A 135 -24.40 -0.25 -5.87
C GLN A 135 -24.84 -1.16 -4.72
N THR A 136 -25.35 -2.34 -5.07
CA THR A 136 -25.73 -3.38 -4.09
C THR A 136 -24.54 -4.22 -3.65
N ASN A 137 -23.47 -4.24 -4.45
CA ASN A 137 -22.27 -5.01 -4.16
C ASN A 137 -21.35 -4.31 -3.15
N ARG A 138 -20.95 -5.05 -2.11
CA ARG A 138 -20.10 -4.58 -1.02
C ARG A 138 -19.00 -5.58 -0.63
N SER A 139 -18.65 -6.52 -1.51
CA SER A 139 -17.65 -7.57 -1.24
C SER A 139 -16.20 -7.15 -1.56
N GLY A 140 -15.96 -5.89 -1.90
CA GLY A 140 -14.63 -5.38 -2.26
C GLY A 140 -13.70 -5.05 -1.08
N PHE A 141 -14.20 -5.07 0.16
CA PHE A 141 -13.38 -4.86 1.36
C PHE A 141 -12.60 -6.13 1.71
N CYS A 142 -11.34 -5.98 2.11
CA CYS A 142 -10.56 -7.07 2.69
C CYS A 142 -10.94 -7.36 4.15
N ASP A 143 -11.02 -8.64 4.48
CA ASP A 143 -11.06 -9.13 5.85
C ASP A 143 -9.63 -9.31 6.40
N LEU A 144 -9.31 -8.61 7.49
CA LEU A 144 -7.99 -8.65 8.13
C LEU A 144 -7.67 -9.99 8.81
N GLU A 145 -8.69 -10.83 9.05
CA GLU A 145 -8.57 -12.12 9.72
C GLU A 145 -8.64 -13.31 8.74
N ALA A 146 -9.07 -13.09 7.49
CA ALA A 146 -9.31 -14.17 6.53
C ALA A 146 -8.63 -13.99 5.17
N ASP A 147 -8.52 -12.75 4.66
CA ASP A 147 -8.14 -12.49 3.26
C ASP A 147 -6.65 -12.34 3.04
N TYR A 148 -5.88 -13.29 3.57
CA TYR A 148 -4.44 -13.28 3.40
C TYR A 148 -4.01 -13.62 1.97
N GLY A 149 -3.05 -12.86 1.46
CA GLY A 149 -2.47 -13.07 0.13
C GLY A 149 -1.64 -14.34 -0.03
N SER A 150 -1.46 -15.14 1.05
CA SER A 150 -0.74 -16.41 0.99
C SER A 150 -1.14 -17.33 2.14
N ALA A 151 -0.79 -18.62 2.02
CA ALA A 151 -0.95 -19.61 3.08
C ALA A 151 -0.19 -19.29 4.37
N ARG A 152 0.77 -18.35 4.35
CA ARG A 152 1.50 -17.90 5.55
C ARG A 152 0.71 -16.92 6.41
N GLN A 153 -0.47 -16.49 5.96
CA GLN A 153 -1.41 -15.66 6.72
C GLN A 153 -0.79 -14.41 7.36
N ALA A 154 0.14 -13.76 6.65
CA ALA A 154 0.91 -12.64 7.19
C ALA A 154 0.46 -11.28 6.67
N VAL A 155 0.06 -11.20 5.40
CA VAL A 155 -0.23 -9.93 4.71
C VAL A 155 -1.55 -10.01 3.99
N VAL A 156 -2.34 -8.94 4.14
CA VAL A 156 -3.59 -8.67 3.43
C VAL A 156 -3.36 -7.48 2.50
N THR A 157 -3.78 -7.55 1.25
CA THR A 157 -3.55 -6.48 0.27
C THR A 157 -4.88 -5.95 -0.27
N GLN A 158 -5.20 -4.70 0.09
CA GLN A 158 -6.35 -3.97 -0.44
C GLN A 158 -5.92 -3.20 -1.69
N VAL A 159 -6.67 -3.35 -2.78
CA VAL A 159 -6.41 -2.60 -4.01
C VAL A 159 -7.56 -1.63 -4.25
N ALA A 160 -7.19 -0.41 -4.65
CA ALA A 160 -8.11 0.62 -5.12
C ALA A 160 -7.75 1.02 -6.55
N VAL A 161 -8.77 1.29 -7.34
CA VAL A 161 -8.67 1.79 -8.71
C VAL A 161 -9.45 3.09 -8.80
N ARG A 162 -8.78 4.15 -9.23
CA ARG A 162 -9.41 5.46 -9.43
C ARG A 162 -8.97 6.05 -10.76
N ILE A 163 -9.84 6.83 -11.38
CA ILE A 163 -9.49 7.66 -12.54
C ILE A 163 -9.12 9.04 -12.00
N PRO A 164 -7.85 9.47 -12.09
CA PRO A 164 -7.45 10.79 -11.62
C PRO A 164 -8.20 11.87 -12.37
N THR A 165 -8.74 12.85 -11.64
CA THR A 165 -9.51 13.97 -12.22
C THR A 165 -8.63 15.17 -12.56
N ASP A 166 -7.42 15.19 -12.02
CA ASP A 166 -6.54 16.33 -12.16
C ASP A 166 -5.88 16.35 -13.54
N ALA A 167 -5.54 17.54 -14.02
CA ALA A 167 -4.71 17.68 -15.20
C ALA A 167 -3.32 17.08 -14.93
N ILE A 168 -2.69 16.49 -15.96
CA ILE A 168 -1.30 16.05 -15.85
C ILE A 168 -0.44 17.31 -15.80
N SER A 169 0.00 17.73 -14.62
CA SER A 169 0.79 18.97 -14.43
C SER A 169 2.13 18.95 -15.16
N ASP A 170 2.68 17.76 -15.38
CA ASP A 170 4.03 17.53 -15.92
C ASP A 170 4.01 16.99 -17.36
N ALA A 171 2.84 17.01 -18.00
CA ALA A 171 2.69 16.61 -19.39
C ALA A 171 3.19 17.71 -20.31
N ASN A 172 4.34 17.50 -20.97
CA ASN A 172 4.72 18.31 -22.12
C ASN A 172 3.55 18.34 -23.12
N PRO A 173 3.29 19.48 -23.79
CA PRO A 173 2.28 19.54 -24.85
C PRO A 173 2.49 18.41 -25.86
N GLY A 174 1.46 17.58 -26.07
CA GLY A 174 1.54 16.41 -26.96
C GLY A 174 1.99 15.09 -26.34
N SER A 175 2.31 15.03 -25.05
CA SER A 175 2.69 13.77 -24.34
C SER A 175 1.57 12.72 -24.28
N THR A 176 0.32 13.15 -24.39
CA THR A 176 -0.87 12.29 -24.47
C THR A 176 -1.25 11.91 -25.90
N LEU A 177 -0.54 12.44 -26.90
CA LEU A 177 -0.68 12.01 -28.28
C LEU A 177 0.08 10.69 -28.48
N ALA A 178 -0.41 9.85 -29.38
CA ALA A 178 0.37 8.72 -29.83
C ALA A 178 1.57 9.20 -30.65
N ARG A 179 2.71 8.53 -30.46
CA ARG A 179 3.83 8.69 -31.39
C ARG A 179 3.39 8.16 -32.77
N ASP A 180 3.84 8.83 -33.81
CA ASP A 180 3.53 8.51 -35.22
C ASP A 180 2.06 8.73 -35.65
N THR A 181 1.27 9.53 -34.91
CA THR A 181 -0.06 9.97 -35.38
C THR A 181 -0.02 11.37 -35.96
N ASP A 182 -0.42 11.51 -37.21
CA ASP A 182 -0.65 12.79 -37.87
C ASP A 182 -2.08 13.27 -37.60
N VAL A 183 -2.21 14.36 -36.83
CA VAL A 183 -3.50 14.98 -36.49
C VAL A 183 -4.17 15.66 -37.70
N SER A 184 -3.44 15.88 -38.80
CA SER A 184 -3.96 16.50 -40.02
C SER A 184 -4.57 15.51 -41.02
N LEU A 185 -4.25 14.22 -40.92
CA LEU A 185 -4.64 13.22 -41.93
C LEU A 185 -5.94 12.44 -41.63
N GLN A 186 -6.47 12.43 -40.40
CA GLN A 186 -7.84 11.94 -40.12
C GLN A 186 -8.26 12.20 -38.66
N SER A 187 -9.00 13.29 -38.46
CA SER A 187 -9.56 13.73 -37.17
C SER A 187 -10.70 12.84 -36.61
N ASN A 188 -11.10 11.75 -37.28
CA ASN A 188 -12.32 11.00 -36.95
C ASN A 188 -12.10 9.54 -36.51
N THR A 189 -10.86 9.08 -36.37
CA THR A 189 -10.58 7.77 -35.77
C THR A 189 -9.77 7.97 -34.51
N SER A 190 -10.25 7.45 -33.38
CA SER A 190 -9.60 7.45 -32.05
C SER A 190 -8.26 6.69 -32.00
N LYS A 191 -7.46 6.74 -33.07
CA LYS A 191 -6.15 6.14 -33.17
C LYS A 191 -5.22 6.84 -32.19
N GLY A 192 -4.81 6.11 -31.15
CA GLY A 192 -3.73 6.54 -30.27
C GLY A 192 -4.05 7.60 -29.21
N LYS A 193 -5.34 7.94 -28.97
CA LYS A 193 -5.70 8.76 -27.81
C LYS A 193 -5.61 7.92 -26.52
N VAL A 194 -5.14 8.53 -25.44
CA VAL A 194 -5.30 7.97 -24.08
C VAL A 194 -6.80 7.90 -23.80
N GLU A 195 -7.32 6.68 -23.64
CA GLU A 195 -8.75 6.43 -23.42
C GLU A 195 -9.14 6.71 -21.97
N ALA A 196 -8.26 6.36 -21.04
CA ALA A 196 -8.33 6.76 -19.64
C ALA A 196 -6.96 6.63 -18.99
N ARG A 197 -6.65 7.54 -18.07
CA ARG A 197 -5.55 7.38 -17.12
C ARG A 197 -6.10 6.69 -15.87
N VAL A 198 -5.53 5.56 -15.50
CA VAL A 198 -6.00 4.74 -14.38
C VAL A 198 -4.93 4.73 -13.31
N ARG A 199 -5.28 5.12 -12.09
CA ARG A 199 -4.43 4.97 -10.91
C ARG A 199 -4.85 3.75 -10.14
N VAL A 200 -3.89 2.88 -9.86
CA VAL A 200 -4.03 1.70 -9.01
C VAL A 200 -3.24 1.94 -7.74
N THR A 201 -3.92 1.91 -6.61
CA THR A 201 -3.33 2.07 -5.28
C THR A 201 -3.43 0.73 -4.55
N SER A 202 -2.29 0.06 -4.36
CA SER A 202 -2.17 -1.20 -3.63
C SER A 202 -1.66 -0.94 -2.23
N THR A 203 -2.42 -1.32 -1.21
CA THR A 203 -2.03 -1.19 0.20
C THR A 203 -1.85 -2.58 0.80
N ALA A 204 -0.59 -2.94 1.06
CA ALA A 204 -0.23 -4.14 1.79
C ALA A 204 -0.27 -3.86 3.30
N ILE A 205 -0.91 -4.75 4.05
CA ILE A 205 -1.25 -4.57 5.46
C ILE A 205 -0.78 -5.81 6.22
N MET A 206 -0.10 -5.62 7.35
CA MET A 206 0.30 -6.73 8.24
C MET A 206 -0.49 -6.69 9.55
N PRO A 207 -1.66 -7.34 9.64
CA PRO A 207 -2.61 -7.11 10.72
C PRO A 207 -2.10 -7.58 12.10
N ALA A 208 -1.18 -8.55 12.13
CA ALA A 208 -0.64 -9.16 13.35
C ALA A 208 0.02 -8.19 14.34
N TYR A 209 0.37 -6.98 13.91
CA TYR A 209 0.97 -5.93 14.74
C TYR A 209 -0.05 -4.94 15.33
N SER A 210 -1.34 -5.17 15.11
CA SER A 210 -2.38 -4.30 15.65
C SER A 210 -2.31 -4.22 17.17
N THR A 211 -2.42 -2.99 17.70
CA THR A 211 -2.54 -2.75 19.14
C THR A 211 -3.96 -2.94 19.67
N GLU A 212 -4.92 -3.22 18.79
CA GLU A 212 -6.36 -3.30 19.06
C GLU A 212 -6.99 -4.53 18.37
N ASN A 213 -8.26 -4.81 18.64
CA ASN A 213 -8.98 -5.89 17.97
C ASN A 213 -9.12 -5.62 16.46
N LEU A 214 -8.80 -6.62 15.63
CA LEU A 214 -8.82 -6.50 14.17
C LEU A 214 -10.20 -6.14 13.62
N SER A 215 -11.28 -6.63 14.23
CA SER A 215 -12.65 -6.27 13.86
C SER A 215 -12.93 -4.76 14.02
N THR A 216 -12.41 -4.14 15.09
CA THR A 216 -12.54 -2.71 15.33
C THR A 216 -11.76 -1.93 14.28
N VAL A 217 -10.50 -2.30 14.08
CA VAL A 217 -9.63 -1.64 13.10
C VAL A 217 -10.18 -1.77 11.67
N GLN A 218 -10.70 -2.94 11.31
CA GLN A 218 -11.35 -3.17 10.03
C GLN A 218 -12.55 -2.24 9.87
N SER A 219 -13.46 -2.21 10.85
CA SER A 219 -14.66 -1.37 10.79
C SER A 219 -14.35 0.13 10.70
N GLU A 220 -13.28 0.57 11.35
CA GLU A 220 -12.88 1.98 11.44
C GLU A 220 -12.07 2.45 10.22
N CYS A 221 -11.09 1.65 9.79
CA CYS A 221 -10.11 2.06 8.79
C CYS A 221 -10.43 1.64 7.36
N ILE A 222 -10.90 0.40 7.17
CA ILE A 222 -11.09 -0.20 5.84
C ILE A 222 -12.58 -0.19 5.46
N GLY A 223 -13.43 -0.66 6.36
CA GLY A 223 -14.85 -0.87 6.13
C GLY A 223 -15.22 -2.34 6.04
N SER A 224 -16.50 -2.59 5.81
CA SER A 224 -17.12 -3.89 5.66
C SER A 224 -18.39 -3.76 4.82
N SER A 225 -19.21 -4.81 4.71
CA SER A 225 -20.50 -4.70 4.02
C SER A 225 -21.49 -3.71 4.69
N SER A 226 -21.27 -3.35 5.97
CA SER A 226 -22.14 -2.47 6.75
C SER A 226 -21.48 -1.15 7.16
N THR A 227 -20.15 -1.09 7.17
CA THR A 227 -19.37 0.10 7.56
C THR A 227 -18.45 0.53 6.44
N VAL A 228 -18.06 1.81 6.44
CA VAL A 228 -17.15 2.35 5.43
C VAL A 228 -15.92 2.94 6.11
N GLY A 229 -14.75 2.72 5.51
CA GLY A 229 -13.48 3.26 5.97
C GLY A 229 -13.11 4.57 5.30
N TYR A 230 -11.80 4.82 5.27
CA TYR A 230 -11.20 5.97 4.59
C TYR A 230 -10.91 5.64 3.11
N ILE A 231 -10.52 6.66 2.33
CA ILE A 231 -10.04 6.50 0.95
C ILE A 231 -8.61 5.93 0.92
N ASN A 232 -8.20 5.25 -0.15
CA ASN A 232 -6.86 4.64 -0.18
C ASN A 232 -5.74 5.64 -0.49
N ASP A 233 -6.01 6.68 -1.30
CA ASP A 233 -5.06 7.75 -1.60
C ASP A 233 -5.70 9.14 -1.56
N ASN A 234 -4.91 10.14 -1.19
CA ASN A 234 -5.29 11.56 -1.11
C ASN A 234 -4.50 12.42 -2.10
N ILE A 235 -4.07 11.83 -3.22
CA ILE A 235 -3.13 12.45 -4.17
C ILE A 235 -3.83 13.48 -5.06
N ASP A 236 -5.09 13.27 -5.42
CA ASP A 236 -5.78 14.26 -6.25
C ASP A 236 -6.17 15.51 -5.46
N ASP A 237 -6.22 16.64 -6.16
CA ASP A 237 -6.59 17.93 -5.57
C ASP A 237 -7.99 17.89 -4.92
N ALA A 238 -8.91 17.08 -5.46
CA ALA A 238 -10.25 16.90 -4.91
C ALA A 238 -10.26 16.25 -3.51
N VAL A 239 -9.25 15.44 -3.18
CA VAL A 239 -9.13 14.68 -1.92
C VAL A 239 -7.85 15.01 -1.15
N SER A 240 -7.15 16.08 -1.54
CA SER A 240 -5.91 16.50 -0.90
C SER A 240 -6.13 16.82 0.58
N GLY A 241 -5.22 16.33 1.42
CA GLY A 241 -5.27 16.51 2.88
C GLY A 241 -6.29 15.64 3.62
N LYS A 242 -6.99 14.73 2.92
CA LYS A 242 -7.84 13.73 3.57
C LYS A 242 -7.01 12.63 4.20
N ARG A 243 -7.50 12.06 5.30
CA ARG A 243 -6.92 10.89 5.94
C ARG A 243 -7.14 9.66 5.08
N THR A 244 -6.10 8.86 4.89
CA THR A 244 -6.17 7.62 4.10
C THR A 244 -6.34 6.38 4.99
N VAL A 245 -6.71 5.24 4.37
CA VAL A 245 -6.71 3.92 5.03
C VAL A 245 -5.35 3.64 5.66
N ALA A 246 -4.26 3.94 4.95
CA ALA A 246 -2.91 3.71 5.45
C ALA A 246 -2.62 4.55 6.71
N ASP A 247 -3.06 5.82 6.76
CA ASP A 247 -2.90 6.67 7.95
C ASP A 247 -3.73 6.18 9.14
N CYS A 248 -4.91 5.63 8.87
CA CYS A 248 -5.72 5.00 9.90
C CYS A 248 -5.05 3.76 10.48
N LEU A 249 -4.58 2.84 9.63
CA LEU A 249 -3.92 1.60 10.05
C LEU A 249 -2.62 1.87 10.83
N ARG A 250 -1.81 2.84 10.40
CA ARG A 250 -0.59 3.24 11.12
C ARG A 250 -0.87 3.75 12.53
N SER A 251 -2.03 4.40 12.75
CA SER A 251 -2.40 4.88 14.09
C SER A 251 -2.68 3.76 15.09
N TYR A 252 -2.96 2.54 14.60
CA TYR A 252 -3.10 1.31 15.41
C TYR A 252 -1.82 0.46 15.45
N GLY A 253 -0.67 1.03 15.07
CA GLY A 253 0.62 0.34 15.07
C GLY A 253 0.80 -0.69 13.95
N ILE A 254 -0.13 -0.77 13.00
CA ILE A 254 -0.08 -1.75 11.90
C ILE A 254 0.92 -1.27 10.83
N PRO A 255 1.95 -2.06 10.51
CA PRO A 255 2.82 -1.81 9.37
C PRO A 255 2.04 -1.89 8.07
N VAL A 256 2.11 -0.83 7.28
CA VAL A 256 1.48 -0.75 5.96
C VAL A 256 2.43 -0.17 4.94
N ASN A 257 2.35 -0.71 3.72
CA ASN A 257 3.04 -0.18 2.56
C ASN A 257 2.02 0.10 1.46
N THR A 258 2.00 1.34 0.98
CA THR A 258 1.08 1.78 -0.07
C THR A 258 1.89 2.08 -1.32
N GLN A 259 1.54 1.45 -2.43
CA GLN A 259 2.15 1.65 -3.73
C GLN A 259 1.10 2.18 -4.68
N VAL A 260 1.47 3.23 -5.40
CA VAL A 260 0.59 3.91 -6.34
C VAL A 260 1.22 3.81 -7.72
N GLN A 261 0.43 3.34 -8.68
CA GLN A 261 0.85 3.24 -10.07
C GLN A 261 -0.22 3.84 -10.98
N GLU A 262 0.20 4.77 -11.84
CA GLU A 262 -0.64 5.32 -12.91
C GLU A 262 -0.35 4.61 -14.24
N ILE A 263 -1.41 4.29 -14.97
CA ILE A 263 -1.37 3.56 -16.23
C ILE A 263 -2.18 4.34 -17.26
N ASP A 264 -1.55 4.68 -18.37
CA ASP A 264 -2.24 5.25 -19.53
C ASP A 264 -2.79 4.11 -20.40
N LEU A 265 -4.12 3.98 -20.43
CA LEU A 265 -4.77 3.03 -21.33
C LEU A 265 -4.85 3.63 -22.74
N ARG A 266 -4.26 2.93 -23.72
CA ARG A 266 -4.24 3.35 -25.12
C ARG A 266 -4.63 2.18 -26.03
N LYS A 267 -5.59 2.40 -26.93
CA LYS A 267 -5.85 1.47 -28.05
C LYS A 267 -4.76 1.66 -29.11
N ARG A 268 -4.01 0.60 -29.39
CA ARG A 268 -3.15 0.53 -30.58
C ARG A 268 -3.83 -0.35 -31.61
N ASP A 269 -4.26 0.25 -32.71
CA ASP A 269 -4.63 -0.52 -33.89
C ASP A 269 -3.34 -1.04 -34.53
N ILE A 270 -3.16 -2.36 -34.56
CA ILE A 270 -2.06 -2.99 -35.28
C ILE A 270 -2.34 -2.78 -36.77
N GLN A 271 -1.51 -2.02 -37.47
CA GLN A 271 -1.59 -1.90 -38.92
C GLN A 271 -1.26 -3.27 -39.54
N ILE A 272 -2.29 -3.99 -40.02
CA ILE A 272 -2.14 -5.33 -40.63
C ILE A 272 -1.88 -5.22 -42.15
N THR A 273 -1.89 -4.02 -42.72
CA THR A 273 -1.58 -3.81 -44.15
C THR A 273 -1.04 -2.40 -44.36
N ALA A 274 0.11 -2.31 -45.03
CA ALA A 274 0.69 -1.04 -45.47
C ALA A 274 -0.21 -0.37 -46.53
N PRO A 275 -0.21 0.98 -46.62
CA PRO A 275 -0.99 1.71 -47.63
C PRO A 275 -0.58 1.38 -49.06
#